data_AF-A0A7S2ES08-F1
#
_entry.id   AF-A0A7S2ES08-F1
#
_cell.length_a   1.000
_cell.length_b   1.000
_cell.length_c   1.000
_cell.angle_alpha   90.00
_cell.angle_beta   90.00
_cell.angle_gamma   90.00
#
_symmetry.space_group_name_H-M   'P 1'
#
loop_
_entity.id
_entity.type
_entity.pdbx_description
1 polymer ?
#
loop_
_entity_poly.entity_id
_entity_poly.type
_entity_poly.pdbx_seq_one_letter_code
_entity_poly.pdbx_strand_id
1 'polypeptide(L)'
;GVGVGSAPPDSLLSDLVRYSAFSSAAYGWKPQVVFGGGVHGTDLAALLAKTGIGKGDVVSCRWESELHRPAYFLVRDHSRRSIVLCIRGTMTIKDVVTDLFFEEDGVLQDGDDWKLFTSGLGQGQMAPQIVGEECVDVRAHQGMVHSAREIARETRLFIEAELTAHPGYRLV
;
A
#
# COMPACT_ATOMS: atom_id res chain seq x y z
N GLY A 1 -22.57 -19.84 9.49
CA GLY A 1 -21.18 -20.07 9.92
C GLY A 1 -20.30 -19.97 8.70
N VAL A 2 -19.55 -18.87 8.57
CA VAL A 2 -18.62 -18.69 7.45
C VAL A 2 -17.32 -19.36 7.86
N GLY A 3 -17.00 -20.48 7.21
CA GLY A 3 -15.76 -21.21 7.45
C GLY A 3 -14.58 -20.35 7.01
N VAL A 4 -13.76 -19.93 7.97
CA VAL A 4 -12.43 -19.41 7.69
C VAL A 4 -11.61 -20.61 7.24
N GLY A 5 -11.53 -20.83 5.92
CA GLY A 5 -10.64 -21.82 5.34
C GLY A 5 -9.21 -21.38 5.61
N SER A 6 -8.56 -21.95 6.62
CA SER A 6 -7.14 -21.74 6.85
C SER A 6 -6.38 -22.30 5.65
N ALA A 7 -5.74 -21.42 4.90
CA ALA A 7 -4.81 -21.84 3.85
C ALA A 7 -3.73 -22.74 4.50
N PRO A 8 -3.33 -23.85 3.85
CA PRO A 8 -2.32 -24.73 4.42
C PRO A 8 -1.03 -23.96 4.71
N PRO A 9 -0.33 -24.24 5.82
CA PRO A 9 0.79 -23.42 6.29
C PRO A 9 1.90 -23.22 5.25
N ASP A 10 2.09 -24.19 4.35
CA ASP A 10 3.07 -24.10 3.25
C ASP A 10 2.70 -23.03 2.21
N SER A 11 1.40 -22.81 1.96
CA SER A 11 0.98 -21.76 1.01
C SER A 11 1.17 -20.37 1.61
N LEU A 12 0.91 -20.20 2.91
CA LEU A 12 1.15 -18.93 3.61
C LEU A 12 2.64 -18.56 3.61
N LEU A 13 3.52 -19.51 3.94
CA LEU A 13 4.97 -19.27 3.89
C LEU A 13 5.41 -18.90 2.46
N SER A 14 4.88 -19.58 1.46
CA SER A 14 5.19 -19.25 0.06
C SER A 14 4.67 -17.87 -0.35
N ASP A 15 3.50 -17.44 0.16
CA ASP A 15 2.93 -16.10 -0.08
C ASP A 15 3.83 -15.04 0.59
N LEU A 16 4.25 -15.27 1.83
CA LEU A 16 5.17 -14.38 2.55
C LEU A 16 6.52 -14.25 1.84
N VAL A 17 7.12 -15.35 1.40
CA VAL A 17 8.38 -15.31 0.63
C VAL A 17 8.18 -14.51 -0.66
N ARG A 18 7.07 -14.74 -1.38
CA ARG A 18 6.76 -14.01 -2.61
C ARG A 18 6.59 -12.51 -2.37
N TYR A 19 5.75 -12.11 -1.41
CA TYR A 19 5.47 -10.69 -1.14
C TYR A 19 6.61 -9.96 -0.43
N SER A 20 7.45 -10.68 0.32
CA SER A 20 8.70 -10.10 0.84
C SER A 20 9.67 -9.72 -0.28
N ALA A 21 9.73 -10.49 -1.37
CA ALA A 21 10.52 -10.13 -2.55
C ALA A 21 9.99 -8.84 -3.21
N PHE A 22 8.67 -8.69 -3.33
CA PHE A 22 8.05 -7.45 -3.81
C PHE A 22 8.36 -6.26 -2.88
N SER A 23 8.17 -6.41 -1.58
CA SER A 23 8.50 -5.37 -0.58
C SER A 23 9.98 -4.96 -0.66
N SER A 24 10.89 -5.93 -0.78
CA SER A 24 12.32 -5.68 -0.93
C SER A 24 12.67 -4.99 -2.25
N ALA A 25 11.92 -5.26 -3.32
CA ALA A 25 12.10 -4.62 -4.63
C ALA A 25 11.67 -3.15 -4.63
N ALA A 26 10.71 -2.76 -3.79
CA ALA A 26 10.24 -1.37 -3.70
C ALA A 26 11.36 -0.40 -3.31
N TYR A 27 12.36 -0.87 -2.55
CA TYR A 27 13.53 -0.07 -2.18
C TYR A 27 14.57 0.11 -3.29
N GLY A 28 14.35 -0.50 -4.46
CA GLY A 28 15.17 -0.28 -5.63
C GLY A 28 16.50 -1.02 -5.62
N TRP A 29 17.43 -0.58 -6.48
CA TRP A 29 18.70 -1.26 -6.69
C TRP A 29 19.79 -0.90 -5.66
N LYS A 30 19.75 0.31 -5.11
CA LYS A 30 20.82 0.85 -4.24
C LYS A 30 21.11 -0.02 -3.00
N PRO A 31 20.11 -0.51 -2.24
CA PRO A 31 20.38 -1.38 -1.10
C PRO A 31 20.98 -2.73 -1.51
N GLN A 32 20.70 -3.20 -2.74
CA GLN A 32 21.14 -4.50 -3.22
C GLN A 32 22.64 -4.53 -3.45
N VAL A 33 23.22 -3.42 -3.90
CA VAL A 33 24.68 -3.27 -4.02
C VAL A 33 25.35 -3.37 -2.65
N VAL A 34 24.73 -2.81 -1.61
CA VAL A 34 25.25 -2.84 -0.24
C VAL A 34 25.17 -4.24 0.38
N PHE A 35 24.11 -5.01 0.07
CA PHE A 35 23.88 -6.35 0.62
C PHE A 35 24.29 -7.50 -0.32
N GLY A 36 25.11 -7.25 -1.35
CA GLY A 36 25.67 -8.30 -2.22
C GLY A 36 24.69 -8.93 -3.21
N GLY A 37 23.54 -8.29 -3.47
CA GLY A 37 22.49 -8.75 -4.38
C GLY A 37 22.67 -8.42 -5.87
N GLY A 38 23.87 -7.97 -6.27
CA GLY A 38 24.19 -7.59 -7.65
C GLY A 38 23.88 -6.12 -7.99
N VAL A 39 24.49 -5.63 -9.08
CA VAL A 39 24.31 -4.26 -9.57
C VAL A 39 23.21 -4.26 -10.62
N HIS A 40 22.05 -3.72 -10.27
CA HIS A 40 20.98 -3.44 -11.22
C HIS A 40 21.07 -1.97 -11.58
N GLY A 41 21.15 -1.65 -12.88
CA GLY A 41 21.32 -0.26 -13.34
C GLY A 41 20.11 0.65 -13.08
N THR A 42 18.93 0.06 -12.81
CA THR A 42 17.67 0.79 -12.58
C THR A 42 16.79 0.06 -11.56
N ASP A 43 15.86 0.78 -10.93
CA ASP A 43 14.90 0.20 -9.99
C ASP A 43 13.95 -0.79 -10.67
N LEU A 44 13.57 -0.53 -11.92
CA LEU A 44 12.82 -1.47 -12.74
C LEU A 44 13.61 -2.78 -12.94
N ALA A 45 14.89 -2.72 -13.31
CA ALA A 45 15.70 -3.93 -13.49
C ALA A 45 15.80 -4.73 -12.18
N ALA A 46 15.91 -4.03 -11.05
CA ALA A 46 15.94 -4.63 -9.72
C ALA A 46 14.61 -5.33 -9.36
N LEU A 47 13.47 -4.73 -9.71
CA LEU A 47 12.15 -5.33 -9.55
C LEU A 47 12.02 -6.61 -10.38
N LEU A 48 12.33 -6.55 -11.68
CA LEU A 48 12.20 -7.69 -12.58
C LEU A 48 13.08 -8.86 -12.12
N ALA A 49 14.33 -8.57 -11.72
CA ALA A 49 15.27 -9.59 -11.25
C ALA A 49 14.83 -10.25 -9.93
N LYS A 50 14.35 -9.47 -8.96
CA LYS A 50 13.94 -10.01 -7.65
C LYS A 50 12.63 -10.77 -7.68
N THR A 51 11.69 -10.33 -8.51
CA THR A 51 10.32 -10.85 -8.50
C THR A 51 10.05 -11.82 -9.64
N GLY A 52 10.87 -11.82 -10.69
CA GLY A 52 10.63 -12.60 -11.90
C GLY A 52 9.42 -12.11 -12.71
N ILE A 53 8.87 -10.94 -12.38
CA ILE A 53 7.80 -10.32 -13.16
C ILE A 53 8.32 -9.91 -14.54
N GLY A 54 7.49 -10.10 -15.58
CA GLY A 54 7.81 -9.65 -16.93
C GLY A 54 7.69 -8.14 -17.07
N LYS A 55 8.49 -7.53 -17.94
CA LYS A 55 8.41 -6.07 -18.17
C LYS A 55 7.01 -5.62 -18.64
N GLY A 56 6.32 -6.45 -19.42
CA GLY A 56 4.95 -6.18 -19.89
C GLY A 56 3.88 -6.29 -18.79
N ASP A 57 4.23 -6.86 -17.65
CA ASP A 57 3.34 -7.09 -16.51
C ASP A 57 3.47 -5.98 -15.46
N VAL A 58 4.34 -4.99 -15.69
CA VAL A 58 4.42 -3.76 -14.91
C VAL A 58 3.40 -2.78 -15.46
N VAL A 59 2.38 -2.47 -14.66
CA VAL A 59 1.23 -1.63 -15.07
C VAL A 59 1.54 -0.15 -14.86
N SER A 60 2.04 0.19 -13.68
CA SER A 60 2.34 1.56 -13.28
C SER A 60 3.42 1.54 -12.20
N CYS A 61 4.31 2.54 -12.19
CA CYS A 61 5.33 2.63 -11.16
C CYS A 61 5.79 4.07 -10.94
N ARG A 62 6.18 4.35 -9.69
CA ARG A 62 6.84 5.56 -9.26
C ARG A 62 7.94 5.20 -8.28
N TRP A 63 9.18 5.49 -8.65
CA TRP A 63 10.36 5.09 -7.87
C TRP A 63 10.81 6.13 -6.84
N GLU A 64 10.39 7.37 -7.06
CA GLU A 64 10.68 8.51 -6.19
C GLU A 64 9.52 8.75 -5.22
N SER A 65 9.85 9.12 -3.99
CA SER A 65 8.87 9.47 -2.96
C SER A 65 8.99 10.95 -2.63
N GLU A 66 7.85 11.63 -2.56
CA GLU A 66 7.70 13.02 -2.12
C GLU A 66 6.80 13.07 -0.87
N LEU A 67 6.65 14.25 -0.26
CA LEU A 67 5.76 14.46 0.88
C LEU A 67 4.31 14.04 0.51
N HIS A 68 3.73 13.14 1.31
CA HIS A 68 2.41 12.50 1.07
C HIS A 68 2.27 11.72 -0.24
N ARG A 69 3.38 11.41 -0.91
CA ARG A 69 3.41 10.71 -2.20
C ARG A 69 4.50 9.65 -2.19
N PRO A 70 4.24 8.50 -1.56
CA PRO A 70 5.24 7.44 -1.47
C PRO A 70 5.52 6.83 -2.85
N ALA A 71 6.72 6.26 -2.97
CA ALA A 71 7.06 5.44 -4.12
C ALA A 71 6.21 4.16 -4.11
N TYR A 72 5.81 3.70 -5.29
CA TYR A 72 4.99 2.50 -5.43
C TYR A 72 5.25 1.81 -6.77
N PHE A 73 4.81 0.57 -6.90
CA PHE A 73 4.60 -0.06 -8.20
C PHE A 73 3.36 -0.95 -8.18
N LEU A 74 2.76 -1.10 -9.35
CA LEU A 74 1.60 -1.92 -9.62
C LEU A 74 1.97 -2.94 -10.69
N VAL A 75 1.82 -4.22 -10.38
CA VAL A 75 2.25 -5.32 -11.26
C VAL A 75 1.21 -6.43 -11.33
N ARG A 76 1.22 -7.19 -12.41
CA ARG A 76 0.43 -8.41 -12.59
C ARG A 76 1.30 -9.61 -12.22
N ASP A 77 0.92 -10.34 -11.17
CA ASP A 77 1.54 -11.61 -10.80
C ASP A 77 0.67 -12.77 -11.28
N HIS A 78 0.93 -13.22 -12.51
CA HIS A 78 0.23 -14.35 -13.12
C HIS A 78 0.40 -15.66 -12.33
N SER A 79 1.50 -15.82 -11.59
CA SER A 79 1.77 -17.04 -10.81
C SER A 79 0.76 -17.24 -9.68
N ARG A 80 0.30 -16.13 -9.07
CA ARG A 80 -0.68 -16.11 -7.99
C ARG A 80 -2.05 -15.60 -8.41
N ARG A 81 -2.22 -15.23 -9.70
CA ARG A 81 -3.40 -14.54 -10.22
C ARG A 81 -3.73 -13.34 -9.33
N SER A 82 -2.76 -12.45 -9.18
CA SER A 82 -2.93 -11.24 -8.35
C SER A 82 -2.43 -9.99 -9.05
N ILE A 83 -3.12 -8.89 -8.81
CA ILE A 83 -2.63 -7.54 -9.08
C ILE A 83 -1.98 -7.07 -7.77
N VAL A 84 -0.69 -6.79 -7.78
CA VAL A 84 0.08 -6.43 -6.58
C VAL A 84 0.39 -4.94 -6.60
N LEU A 85 -0.17 -4.19 -5.65
CA LEU A 85 0.20 -2.81 -5.38
C LEU A 85 1.21 -2.80 -4.23
N CYS A 86 2.48 -2.58 -4.55
CA CYS A 86 3.52 -2.44 -3.54
C CYS A 86 3.79 -0.97 -3.26
N ILE A 87 3.63 -0.57 -2.01
CA ILE A 87 3.95 0.78 -1.52
C ILE A 87 5.27 0.71 -0.76
N ARG A 88 6.24 1.53 -1.15
CA ARG A 88 7.54 1.60 -0.47
C ARG A 88 7.38 2.29 0.88
N GLY A 89 7.84 1.63 1.94
CA GLY A 89 8.03 2.26 3.25
C GLY A 89 9.16 3.30 3.26
N THR A 90 9.26 4.06 4.33
CA THR A 90 10.30 5.08 4.48
C THR A 90 11.67 4.47 4.77
N MET A 91 12.73 5.00 4.16
CA MET A 91 14.08 4.43 4.24
C MET A 91 14.84 4.80 5.51
N THR A 92 14.33 5.75 6.29
CA THR A 92 15.01 6.28 7.48
C THR A 92 14.13 6.11 8.70
N ILE A 93 14.66 5.51 9.78
CA ILE A 93 14.04 5.50 11.13
C ILE A 93 13.67 6.93 11.57
N LYS A 94 14.36 7.94 11.02
CA LYS A 94 14.07 9.36 11.20
C LYS A 94 12.70 9.80 10.64
N ASP A 95 12.25 9.20 9.55
CA ASP A 95 10.91 9.45 8.97
C ASP A 95 9.82 8.76 9.81
N VAL A 96 10.10 7.55 10.31
CA VAL A 96 9.23 6.86 11.29
C VAL A 96 9.07 7.70 12.55
N VAL A 97 10.12 8.41 12.98
CA VAL A 97 10.08 9.34 14.10
C VAL A 97 9.26 10.60 13.77
N THR A 98 9.23 11.03 12.51
CA THR A 98 8.35 12.15 12.10
C THR A 98 6.89 11.70 12.00
N ASP A 99 6.63 10.43 11.69
CA ASP A 99 5.30 9.79 11.80
C ASP A 99 4.87 9.51 13.26
N LEU A 100 5.82 9.52 14.21
CA LEU A 100 5.57 9.31 15.65
C LEU A 100 5.34 10.63 16.41
N PHE A 101 5.70 11.76 15.80
CA PHE A 101 5.54 13.09 16.38
C PHE A 101 4.69 13.97 15.45
N PHE A 102 3.35 13.80 15.44
CA PHE A 102 2.32 14.85 15.37
C PHE A 102 0.90 14.26 15.18
N GLU A 103 -0.10 15.14 15.27
CA GLU A 103 -1.53 15.00 15.59
C GLU A 103 -2.33 13.81 14.99
N GLU A 104 -3.29 13.35 15.80
CA GLU A 104 -4.25 12.28 15.48
C GLU A 104 -5.47 12.83 14.72
N ASP A 105 -5.73 12.27 13.53
CA ASP A 105 -6.95 12.53 12.76
C ASP A 105 -7.93 11.37 12.90
N GLY A 106 -9.21 11.71 13.08
CA GLY A 106 -10.32 10.77 13.03
C GLY A 106 -10.74 10.53 11.58
N VAL A 107 -10.95 9.26 11.23
CA VAL A 107 -11.53 8.84 9.96
C VAL A 107 -12.93 8.32 10.29
N LEU A 108 -13.96 8.95 9.71
CA LEU A 108 -15.32 8.40 9.75
C LEU A 108 -15.63 7.76 8.40
N GLN A 109 -16.10 6.52 8.46
CA GLN A 109 -16.70 5.85 7.32
C GLN A 109 -18.20 6.22 7.26
N ASP A 110 -18.65 6.69 6.09
CA ASP A 110 -20.04 7.05 5.77
C ASP A 110 -20.45 6.24 4.53
N GLY A 111 -21.02 5.05 4.75
CA GLY A 111 -21.28 4.08 3.69
C GLY A 111 -19.99 3.58 3.00
N ASP A 112 -19.92 3.70 1.68
CA ASP A 112 -18.73 3.41 0.85
C ASP A 112 -17.75 4.60 0.76
N ASP A 113 -18.08 5.73 1.40
CA ASP A 113 -17.28 6.96 1.38
C ASP A 113 -16.58 7.20 2.72
N TRP A 114 -15.45 7.92 2.70
CA TRP A 114 -14.60 8.09 3.87
C TRP A 114 -14.26 9.56 4.09
N LYS A 115 -14.65 10.07 5.25
CA LYS A 115 -14.53 11.49 5.63
C LYS A 115 -13.46 11.65 6.70
N LEU A 116 -12.57 12.61 6.50
CA LEU A 116 -11.53 12.96 7.48
C LEU A 116 -12.04 14.05 8.41
N PHE A 117 -11.75 13.91 9.69
CA PHE A 117 -12.00 14.89 10.72
C PHE A 117 -10.72 15.10 11.52
N THR A 118 -10.23 16.33 11.52
CA THR A 118 -9.07 16.70 12.33
C THR A 118 -9.51 16.88 13.77
N SER A 119 -9.01 16.05 14.68
CA SER A 119 -9.26 16.20 16.12
C SER A 119 -8.33 17.27 16.70
N GLY A 120 -8.45 18.50 16.21
CA GLY A 120 -7.52 19.57 16.58
C GLY A 120 -8.03 20.95 16.21
N LEU A 121 -8.99 21.47 17.00
CA LEU A 121 -9.06 22.85 17.51
C LEU A 121 -10.46 23.11 18.10
N GLY A 122 -10.53 23.30 19.41
CA GLY A 122 -11.65 23.99 20.06
C GLY A 122 -12.54 23.13 20.94
N GLN A 123 -12.34 23.27 22.24
CA GLN A 123 -13.34 23.08 23.28
C GLN A 123 -14.60 23.88 22.91
N GLY A 124 -15.57 23.28 22.21
CA GLY A 124 -16.83 23.95 21.88
C GLY A 124 -17.52 23.64 20.55
N GLN A 125 -17.08 22.69 19.72
CA GLN A 125 -17.85 22.26 18.55
C GLN A 125 -18.39 20.85 18.72
N MET A 126 -19.72 20.74 18.65
CA MET A 126 -20.49 19.54 18.94
C MET A 126 -20.12 18.41 17.98
N ALA A 127 -19.86 17.24 18.54
CA ALA A 127 -19.84 15.98 17.79
C ALA A 127 -21.11 15.90 16.91
N PRO A 128 -21.00 15.48 15.64
CA PRO A 128 -22.18 15.30 14.80
C PRO A 128 -23.13 14.31 15.50
N GLN A 129 -24.37 14.74 15.73
CA GLN A 129 -25.41 13.87 16.28
C GLN A 129 -25.71 12.77 15.25
N ILE A 130 -25.33 11.54 15.61
CA ILE A 130 -25.53 10.35 14.78
C ILE A 130 -27.00 9.91 14.91
N VAL A 131 -27.72 9.93 13.79
CA VAL A 131 -28.98 9.19 13.61
C VAL A 131 -28.68 8.02 12.69
N GLY A 132 -28.53 6.84 13.29
CA GLY A 132 -28.72 5.53 12.64
C GLY A 132 -27.74 5.15 11.54
N GLU A 133 -26.55 4.68 11.92
CA GLU A 133 -25.80 3.54 11.35
C GLU A 133 -24.49 3.41 12.17
N GLU A 134 -24.00 2.19 12.41
CA GLU A 134 -22.81 1.94 13.26
C GLU A 134 -21.56 2.61 12.68
N CYS A 135 -21.25 3.81 13.16
CA CYS A 135 -20.04 4.53 12.79
C CYS A 135 -18.88 4.07 13.68
N VAL A 136 -17.84 3.50 13.07
CA VAL A 136 -16.60 3.14 13.77
C VAL A 136 -15.65 4.33 13.68
N ASP A 137 -15.36 4.96 14.82
CA ASP A 137 -14.28 5.95 14.93
C ASP A 137 -12.94 5.24 14.75
N VAL A 138 -12.28 5.45 13.60
CA VAL A 138 -10.95 4.90 13.33
C VAL A 138 -9.95 6.03 13.30
N ARG A 139 -8.98 6.01 14.21
CA ARG A 139 -7.89 6.98 14.24
C ARG A 139 -6.62 6.41 13.62
N ALA A 140 -5.98 7.21 12.77
CA ALA A 140 -4.70 6.87 12.15
C ALA A 140 -3.84 8.14 12.01
N HIS A 141 -2.52 7.95 11.85
CA HIS A 141 -1.60 9.07 11.68
C HIS A 141 -1.95 9.86 10.42
N GLN A 142 -2.13 11.18 10.53
CA GLN A 142 -2.54 12.04 9.43
C GLN A 142 -1.66 11.84 8.18
N GLY A 143 -0.33 11.79 8.38
CA GLY A 143 0.62 11.57 7.28
C GLY A 143 0.39 10.26 6.52
N MET A 144 0.01 9.19 7.23
CA MET A 144 -0.30 7.89 6.63
C MET A 144 -1.63 7.94 5.86
N VAL A 145 -2.65 8.58 6.43
CA VAL A 145 -3.97 8.69 5.81
C VAL A 145 -3.91 9.53 4.54
N HIS A 146 -3.20 10.65 4.57
CA HIS A 146 -2.95 11.47 3.38
C HIS A 146 -2.18 10.70 2.29
N SER A 147 -1.13 9.96 2.67
CA SER A 147 -0.36 9.15 1.72
C SER A 147 -1.22 8.04 1.09
N ALA A 148 -2.03 7.35 1.90
CA ALA A 148 -2.97 6.34 1.40
C ALA A 148 -4.00 6.95 0.44
N ARG A 149 -4.53 8.15 0.74
CA ARG A 149 -5.46 8.88 -0.14
C ARG A 149 -4.87 9.12 -1.52
N GLU A 150 -3.65 9.62 -1.57
CA GLU A 150 -3.01 10.02 -2.81
C GLU A 150 -2.66 8.80 -3.67
N ILE A 151 -2.13 7.74 -3.06
CA ILE A 151 -1.91 6.48 -3.79
C ILE A 151 -3.22 5.92 -4.32
N ALA A 152 -4.27 5.88 -3.49
CA ALA A 152 -5.56 5.35 -3.89
C ALA A 152 -6.10 6.13 -5.09
N ARG A 153 -6.09 7.48 -5.04
CA ARG A 153 -6.52 8.33 -6.16
C ARG A 153 -5.72 8.06 -7.43
N GLU A 154 -4.41 7.94 -7.32
CA GLU A 154 -3.55 7.76 -8.47
C GLU A 154 -3.65 6.36 -9.10
N THR A 155 -3.79 5.33 -8.26
CA THR A 155 -3.76 3.93 -8.71
C THR A 155 -5.12 3.37 -9.03
N ARG A 156 -6.21 4.00 -8.57
CA ARG A 156 -7.59 3.51 -8.69
C ARG A 156 -7.94 3.11 -10.12
N LEU A 157 -7.73 3.99 -11.09
CA LEU A 157 -8.12 3.72 -12.48
C LEU A 157 -7.33 2.55 -13.07
N PHE A 158 -6.05 2.42 -12.71
CA PHE A 158 -5.24 1.28 -13.14
C PHE A 158 -5.74 -0.01 -12.51
N ILE A 159 -5.98 -0.01 -11.19
CA ILE A 159 -6.47 -1.19 -10.47
C ILE A 159 -7.83 -1.64 -11.02
N GLU A 160 -8.78 -0.73 -11.20
CA GLU A 160 -10.11 -1.02 -11.73
C GLU A 160 -10.02 -1.61 -13.15
N ALA A 161 -9.19 -1.02 -14.01
CA ALA A 161 -8.97 -1.51 -15.37
C ALA A 161 -8.37 -2.93 -15.37
N GLU A 162 -7.37 -3.18 -14.52
CA GLU A 162 -6.69 -4.48 -14.43
C GLU A 162 -7.58 -5.58 -13.86
N LEU A 163 -8.36 -5.29 -12.81
CA LEU A 163 -9.30 -6.25 -12.23
C LEU A 163 -10.44 -6.58 -13.20
N THR A 164 -10.86 -5.61 -14.02
CA THR A 164 -11.86 -5.82 -15.08
C THR A 164 -11.29 -6.68 -16.22
N ALA A 165 -10.05 -6.41 -16.65
CA ALA A 165 -9.40 -7.16 -17.71
C ALA A 165 -9.02 -8.60 -17.31
N HIS A 166 -8.82 -8.85 -16.01
CA HIS A 166 -8.38 -10.12 -15.46
C HIS A 166 -9.37 -10.67 -14.41
N PRO A 167 -10.57 -11.12 -14.85
CA PRO A 167 -11.55 -11.69 -13.93
C PRO A 167 -10.97 -12.93 -13.23
N GLY A 168 -10.99 -12.92 -11.90
CA GLY A 168 -10.38 -13.97 -11.06
C GLY A 168 -9.00 -13.61 -10.50
N TYR A 169 -8.46 -12.43 -10.82
CA TYR A 169 -7.30 -11.91 -10.14
C TYR A 169 -7.72 -11.22 -8.84
N ARG A 170 -6.91 -11.36 -7.78
CA ARG A 170 -7.11 -10.64 -6.52
C ARG A 170 -6.19 -9.44 -6.42
N LEU A 171 -6.65 -8.36 -5.80
CA LEU A 171 -5.78 -7.24 -5.40
C LEU A 171 -5.01 -7.63 -4.14
N VAL A 172 -3.70 -7.34 -4.11
CA VAL A 172 -2.78 -7.55 -2.98
C VAL A 172 -2.00 -6.28 -2.72
#